data_AF-A0A2E4S6I8-F1
#
_entry.id   AF-A0A2E4S6I8-F1
#
_cell.length_a   1.000
_cell.length_b   1.000
_cell.length_c   1.000
_cell.angle_alpha   90.00
_cell.angle_beta   90.00
_cell.angle_gamma   90.00
#
_symmetry.space_group_name_H-M   'P 1'
#
loop_
_entity.id
_entity.type
_entity.pdbx_description
1 polymer ?
#
loop_
_entity_poly.entity_id
_entity_poly.type
_entity_poly.pdbx_seq_one_letter_code
_entity_poly.pdbx_strand_id
1 'polypeptide(L)'
;MVEMTMSSTPPGPEIWANIDRRLRTGDEDRWLSSRYAPLPARHHLVAFYGFCWELARVRLIVTEPALGAIRFQWWRDALDELAAGQPPRAHDVVAAVAELLEKTDVTAEKLQSVVDAYENAFEDGDRSLEPEAQIASLAVQIVHPDTSANEIIATLAPVFAARRRGEAVTESPAPHRVEPTIRPALAHFRLRKLYRRAVPPGPLAKRLCVLRAVMSGRI
;
A
#
# COMPACT_ATOMS: atom_id res chain seq x y z
N MET A 1 8.65 31.25 9.94
CA MET A 1 8.71 29.98 9.17
C MET A 1 10.01 29.31 9.57
N VAL A 2 9.93 28.26 10.39
CA VAL A 2 11.12 27.49 10.78
C VAL A 2 11.36 26.49 9.65
N GLU A 3 12.52 26.56 9.02
CA GLU A 3 13.00 25.57 8.07
C GLU A 3 13.21 24.26 8.83
N MET A 4 12.26 23.33 8.72
CA MET A 4 12.39 21.99 9.28
C MET A 4 13.34 21.18 8.39
N THR A 5 14.64 21.27 8.67
CA THR A 5 15.63 20.39 8.04
C THR A 5 15.48 18.98 8.60
N MET A 6 14.61 18.19 7.98
CA MET A 6 14.55 16.74 8.15
C MET A 6 15.85 16.14 7.61
N SER A 7 16.88 16.06 8.44
CA SER A 7 18.11 15.33 8.11
C SER A 7 17.94 13.89 8.58
N SER A 8 17.07 13.14 7.90
CA SER A 8 17.04 11.69 8.09
C SER A 8 18.18 11.10 7.26
N THR A 9 19.10 10.37 7.90
CA THR A 9 20.06 9.57 7.14
C THR A 9 19.26 8.54 6.34
N PRO A 10 19.40 8.47 5.00
CA PRO A 10 18.62 7.55 4.20
C PRO A 10 18.85 6.11 4.69
N PRO A 11 17.80 5.25 4.75
CA PRO A 11 17.94 3.92 5.29
C PRO A 11 18.96 3.10 4.49
N GLY A 12 19.77 2.31 5.19
CA GLY A 12 20.80 1.48 4.57
C GLY A 12 20.21 0.40 3.64
N PRO A 13 21.01 -0.18 2.73
CA PRO A 13 20.55 -1.19 1.76
C PRO A 13 19.87 -2.42 2.39
N GLU A 14 20.27 -2.81 3.60
CA GLU A 14 19.70 -3.96 4.31
C GLU A 14 18.23 -3.73 4.71
N ILE A 15 17.89 -2.51 5.16
CA ILE A 15 16.51 -2.12 5.51
C ILE A 15 15.60 -2.31 4.29
N TRP A 16 16.01 -1.79 3.14
CA TRP A 16 15.27 -1.93 1.89
C TRP A 16 15.12 -3.38 1.43
N ALA A 17 16.19 -4.18 1.54
CA ALA A 17 16.14 -5.60 1.23
C ALA A 17 15.16 -6.36 2.14
N ASN A 18 15.08 -6.00 3.43
CA ASN A 18 14.15 -6.61 4.38
C ASN A 18 12.69 -6.25 4.09
N ILE A 19 12.40 -4.99 3.76
CA ILE A 19 11.05 -4.55 3.36
C ILE A 19 10.66 -5.23 2.05
N ASP A 20 11.57 -5.28 1.06
CA ASP A 20 11.33 -5.92 -0.23
C ASP A 20 10.96 -7.40 -0.06
N ARG A 21 11.70 -8.13 0.78
CA ARG A 21 11.45 -9.55 1.06
C ARG A 21 10.08 -9.75 1.70
N ARG A 22 9.74 -8.93 2.71
CA ARG A 22 8.43 -8.98 3.39
C ARG A 22 7.29 -8.76 2.42
N LEU A 23 7.40 -7.75 1.55
CA LEU A 23 6.37 -7.45 0.55
C LEU A 23 6.25 -8.54 -0.51
N ARG A 24 7.37 -9.08 -1.00
CA ARG A 24 7.36 -10.17 -1.97
C ARG A 24 6.56 -11.38 -1.48
N THR A 25 6.60 -11.66 -0.18
CA THR A 25 5.89 -12.80 0.43
C THR A 25 4.50 -12.45 0.96
N GLY A 26 4.32 -11.26 1.55
CA GLY A 26 3.09 -10.85 2.22
C GLY A 26 2.09 -10.11 1.33
N ASP A 27 2.59 -9.30 0.38
CA ASP A 27 1.77 -8.51 -0.53
C ASP A 27 2.35 -8.51 -1.96
N GLU A 28 2.48 -9.72 -2.51
CA GLU A 28 3.10 -9.97 -3.81
C GLU A 28 2.47 -9.12 -4.93
N ASP A 29 1.16 -8.88 -4.86
CA ASP A 29 0.41 -8.18 -5.89
C ASP A 29 0.88 -6.73 -6.06
N ARG A 30 0.93 -5.98 -4.95
CA ARG A 30 1.43 -4.60 -4.93
C ARG A 30 2.94 -4.56 -5.14
N TRP A 31 3.67 -5.54 -4.61
CA TRP A 31 5.10 -5.69 -4.83
C TRP A 31 5.44 -5.85 -6.33
N LEU A 32 4.69 -6.70 -7.05
CA LEU A 32 4.85 -6.90 -8.50
C LEU A 32 4.52 -5.63 -9.28
N SER A 33 3.45 -4.94 -8.90
CA SER A 33 3.03 -3.69 -9.54
C SER A 33 4.09 -2.60 -9.39
N SER A 34 4.66 -2.42 -8.20
CA SER A 34 5.67 -1.39 -7.93
C SER A 34 6.99 -1.63 -8.67
N ARG A 35 7.31 -2.86 -9.08
CA ARG A 35 8.52 -3.16 -9.88
C ARG A 35 8.57 -2.43 -11.21
N TYR A 36 7.45 -1.92 -11.71
CA TYR A 36 7.39 -1.16 -12.96
C TYR A 36 7.52 0.35 -12.78
N ALA A 37 7.59 0.84 -11.53
CA ALA A 37 7.89 2.23 -11.26
C ALA A 37 9.38 2.55 -11.53
N PRO A 38 9.69 3.78 -11.96
CA PRO A 38 11.05 4.34 -11.89
C PRO A 38 11.63 4.20 -10.48
N LEU A 39 12.96 4.14 -10.35
CA LEU A 39 13.61 3.82 -9.08
C LEU A 39 13.16 4.71 -7.90
N PRO A 40 13.06 6.05 -8.02
CA PRO A 40 12.60 6.89 -6.91
C PRO A 40 11.16 6.57 -6.49
N ALA A 41 10.22 6.56 -7.44
CA ALA A 41 8.81 6.24 -7.17
C ALA A 41 8.63 4.81 -6.63
N ARG A 42 9.43 3.84 -7.10
CA ARG A 42 9.44 2.47 -6.57
C ARG A 42 9.84 2.46 -5.11
N HIS A 43 10.82 3.27 -4.72
CA HIS A 43 11.31 3.35 -3.35
C HIS A 43 10.19 3.77 -2.40
N HIS A 44 9.51 4.85 -2.74
CA HIS A 44 8.40 5.41 -1.97
C HIS A 44 7.18 4.47 -1.95
N LEU A 45 6.85 3.81 -3.06
CA LEU A 45 5.82 2.77 -3.09
C LEU A 45 6.16 1.60 -2.17
N VAL A 46 7.43 1.16 -2.14
CA VAL A 46 7.87 0.06 -1.26
C VAL A 46 7.81 0.45 0.21
N ALA A 47 8.19 1.68 0.57
CA ALA A 47 8.03 2.20 1.93
C ALA A 47 6.55 2.21 2.34
N PHE A 48 5.68 2.79 1.51
CA PHE A 48 4.25 2.90 1.76
C PHE A 48 3.56 1.53 1.85
N TYR A 49 3.81 0.63 0.90
CA TYR A 49 3.23 -0.71 0.96
C TYR A 49 3.80 -1.53 2.12
N GLY A 50 5.06 -1.32 2.50
CA GLY A 50 5.65 -1.90 3.71
C GLY A 50 4.87 -1.51 4.96
N PHE A 51 4.53 -0.22 5.08
CA PHE A 51 3.66 0.31 6.13
C PHE A 51 2.26 -0.33 6.10
N CYS A 52 1.58 -0.33 4.96
CA CYS A 52 0.26 -0.97 4.84
C CYS A 52 0.30 -2.46 5.21
N TRP A 53 1.38 -3.16 4.85
CA TRP A 53 1.55 -4.57 5.20
C TRP A 53 1.72 -4.79 6.72
N GLU A 54 2.47 -3.94 7.41
CA GLU A 54 2.60 -4.04 8.87
C GLU A 54 1.25 -3.82 9.58
N LEU A 55 0.43 -2.88 9.10
CA LEU A 55 -0.93 -2.66 9.61
C LEU A 55 -1.83 -3.87 9.34
N ALA A 56 -1.85 -4.36 8.10
CA ALA A 56 -2.61 -5.56 7.75
C ALA A 56 -2.14 -6.81 8.51
N ARG A 57 -0.88 -6.88 8.96
CA ARG A 57 -0.35 -8.02 9.72
C ARG A 57 -0.88 -8.07 11.15
N VAL A 58 -1.38 -6.96 11.72
CA VAL A 58 -1.88 -6.93 13.11
C VAL A 58 -2.88 -8.06 13.37
N ARG A 59 -3.85 -8.26 12.47
CA ARG A 59 -4.85 -9.35 12.57
C ARG A 59 -4.28 -10.77 12.46
N LEU A 60 -3.07 -10.93 11.95
CA LEU A 60 -2.41 -12.23 11.83
C LEU A 60 -1.68 -12.64 13.12
N ILE A 61 -1.39 -11.67 13.99
CA ILE A 61 -0.57 -11.87 15.19
C ILE A 61 -1.34 -11.56 16.48
N VAL A 62 -2.49 -10.89 16.39
CA VAL A 62 -3.33 -10.52 17.52
C VAL A 62 -4.80 -10.69 17.12
N THR A 63 -5.60 -11.24 18.03
CA THR A 63 -7.05 -11.41 17.87
C THR A 63 -7.86 -10.57 18.87
N GLU A 64 -7.27 -10.16 19.99
CA GLU A 64 -7.95 -9.36 21.01
C GLU A 64 -7.95 -7.86 20.62
N PRO A 65 -9.12 -7.18 20.60
CA PRO A 65 -9.22 -5.76 20.26
C PRO A 65 -8.23 -4.86 21.03
N ALA A 66 -8.14 -5.05 22.35
CA ALA A 66 -7.26 -4.25 23.21
C ALA A 66 -5.78 -4.38 22.84
N LEU A 67 -5.32 -5.59 22.49
CA LEU A 67 -3.94 -5.81 22.06
C LEU A 67 -3.68 -5.26 20.65
N GLY A 68 -4.71 -5.26 19.78
CA GLY A 68 -4.64 -4.61 18.47
C GLY A 68 -4.48 -3.11 18.60
N ALA A 69 -5.27 -2.48 19.48
CA ALA A 69 -5.24 -1.05 19.74
C ALA A 69 -3.85 -0.56 20.18
N ILE A 70 -3.13 -1.32 21.00
CA ILE A 70 -1.74 -0.99 21.39
C ILE A 70 -0.83 -0.90 20.15
N ARG A 71 -1.00 -1.80 19.17
CA ARG A 71 -0.17 -1.81 17.95
C ARG A 71 -0.52 -0.66 17.01
N PHE A 72 -1.80 -0.35 16.85
CA PHE A 72 -2.23 0.79 16.03
C PHE A 72 -1.82 2.12 16.68
N GLN A 73 -1.95 2.25 18.01
CA GLN A 73 -1.45 3.41 18.74
C GLN A 73 0.07 3.57 18.60
N TRP A 74 0.84 2.49 18.69
CA TRP A 74 2.29 2.54 18.46
C TRP A 74 2.64 3.11 17.09
N TRP A 75 1.85 2.81 16.05
CA TRP A 75 2.03 3.38 14.71
C TRP A 75 1.67 4.87 14.66
N ARG A 76 0.61 5.31 15.33
CA ARG A 76 0.28 6.74 15.45
C ARG A 76 1.41 7.51 16.10
N ASP A 77 1.89 7.03 17.25
CA ASP A 77 3.00 7.69 17.97
C ASP A 77 4.26 7.76 17.10
N ALA A 78 4.59 6.69 16.36
CA ALA A 78 5.73 6.69 15.44
C ALA A 78 5.58 7.72 14.32
N LEU A 79 4.37 7.90 13.78
CA LEU A 79 4.09 8.91 12.76
C LEU A 79 4.10 10.33 13.32
N ASP A 80 3.59 10.54 14.54
CA ASP A 80 3.65 11.83 15.24
C ASP A 80 5.09 12.25 15.53
N GLU A 81 5.93 11.31 15.99
CA GLU A 81 7.36 11.55 16.19
C GLU A 81 8.05 11.99 14.88
N LEU A 82 7.77 11.31 13.77
CA LEU A 82 8.30 11.69 12.46
C LEU A 82 7.79 13.07 12.02
N ALA A 83 6.51 13.38 12.22
CA ALA A 83 5.92 14.68 11.90
C ALA A 83 6.57 15.82 12.73
N ALA A 84 6.93 15.52 13.99
CA ALA A 84 7.66 16.43 14.88
C ALA A 84 9.17 16.53 14.58
N GLY A 85 9.67 15.84 13.54
CA GLY A 85 11.07 15.84 13.14
C GLY A 85 12.00 15.07 14.07
N GLN A 86 11.45 14.15 14.88
CA GLN A 86 12.26 13.26 15.69
C GLN A 86 12.93 12.18 14.83
N PRO A 87 14.07 11.62 15.28
CA PRO A 87 14.69 10.49 14.60
C PRO A 87 13.72 9.30 14.49
N PRO A 88 13.72 8.55 13.37
CA PRO A 88 12.87 7.37 13.22
C PRO A 88 13.12 6.36 14.34
N ARG A 89 12.04 5.79 14.91
CA ARG A 89 12.15 4.63 15.81
C ARG A 89 12.95 3.51 15.14
N ALA A 90 13.61 2.67 15.95
CA ALA A 90 14.38 1.52 15.48
C ALA A 90 13.49 0.42 14.85
N HIS A 91 13.00 0.69 13.65
CA HIS A 91 12.12 -0.16 12.87
C HIS A 91 12.30 0.16 11.38
N ASP A 92 12.69 -0.84 10.58
CA ASP A 92 12.96 -0.73 9.15
C ASP A 92 11.92 0.10 8.38
N VAL A 93 10.63 -0.18 8.60
CA VAL A 93 9.55 0.50 7.87
C VAL A 93 9.36 1.93 8.36
N VAL A 94 9.62 2.24 9.64
CA VAL A 94 9.51 3.62 10.14
C VAL A 94 10.62 4.47 9.51
N ALA A 95 11.84 3.92 9.39
CA ALA A 95 12.93 4.59 8.68
C ALA A 95 12.60 4.84 7.20
N ALA A 96 12.00 3.85 6.52
CA ALA A 96 11.56 4.03 5.13
C ALA A 96 10.40 5.04 4.98
N VAL A 97 9.48 5.08 5.95
CA VAL A 97 8.39 6.06 5.99
C VAL A 97 8.92 7.47 6.25
N ALA A 98 9.97 7.64 7.05
CA ALA A 98 10.60 8.94 7.23
C ALA A 98 11.10 9.53 5.89
N GLU A 99 11.77 8.72 5.08
CA GLU A 99 12.20 9.13 3.73
C GLU A 99 10.99 9.43 2.81
N LEU A 100 9.92 8.62 2.89
CA LEU A 100 8.67 8.88 2.15
C LEU A 100 8.07 10.25 2.49
N LEU A 101 7.96 10.58 3.79
CA LEU A 101 7.41 11.86 4.26
C LEU A 101 8.31 13.05 3.89
N GLU A 102 9.63 12.83 3.83
CA GLU A 102 10.59 13.88 3.45
C GLU A 102 10.60 14.17 1.94
N LYS A 103 10.41 13.14 1.11
CA LYS A 103 10.62 13.22 -0.35
C LYS A 103 9.33 13.32 -1.18
N THR A 104 8.15 13.26 -0.56
CA THR A 104 6.86 13.28 -1.27
C THR A 104 5.84 14.17 -0.56
N ASP A 105 4.72 14.48 -1.22
CA ASP A 105 3.62 15.25 -0.63
C ASP A 105 2.67 14.40 0.25
N VAL A 106 3.10 13.19 0.64
CA VAL A 106 2.37 12.38 1.61
C VAL A 106 2.68 12.91 3.00
N THR A 107 1.63 13.19 3.77
CA THR A 107 1.76 13.72 5.13
C THR A 107 1.56 12.62 6.18
N ALA A 108 2.04 12.86 7.40
CA ALA A 108 1.84 11.93 8.50
C ALA A 108 0.35 11.72 8.79
N GLU A 109 -0.47 12.76 8.68
CA GLU A 109 -1.93 12.70 8.90
C GLU A 109 -2.61 11.78 7.87
N LYS A 110 -2.17 11.81 6.61
CA LYS A 110 -2.64 10.86 5.58
C LYS A 110 -2.30 9.43 5.94
N LEU A 111 -1.11 9.16 6.48
CA LEU A 111 -0.74 7.82 6.92
C LEU A 111 -1.50 7.41 8.19
N GLN A 112 -1.72 8.30 9.15
CA GLN A 112 -2.55 8.06 10.34
C GLN A 112 -3.98 7.68 9.95
N SER A 113 -4.57 8.36 8.94
CA SER A 113 -5.90 8.00 8.44
C SER A 113 -5.97 6.59 7.85
N VAL A 114 -4.84 6.01 7.41
CA VAL A 114 -4.76 4.60 6.99
C VAL A 114 -4.67 3.68 8.21
N VAL A 115 -3.96 4.08 9.28
CA VAL A 115 -3.94 3.37 10.57
C VAL A 115 -5.37 3.26 11.10
N ASP A 116 -6.09 4.37 11.17
CA ASP A 116 -7.47 4.43 11.67
C ASP A 116 -8.41 3.51 10.89
N ALA A 117 -8.30 3.50 9.56
CA ALA A 117 -9.13 2.64 8.74
C ALA A 117 -8.83 1.14 8.91
N TYR A 118 -7.56 0.77 9.15
CA TYR A 118 -7.21 -0.60 9.50
C TYR A 118 -7.66 -1.00 10.91
N GLU A 119 -7.58 -0.08 11.88
CA GLU A 119 -8.06 -0.32 13.24
C GLU A 119 -9.58 -0.50 13.26
N ASN A 120 -10.35 0.38 12.62
CA ASN A 120 -11.81 0.25 12.53
C ASN A 120 -12.22 -1.10 11.92
N ALA A 121 -11.60 -1.49 10.80
CA ALA A 121 -11.82 -2.80 10.16
C ALA A 121 -11.35 -3.99 11.02
N PHE A 122 -10.46 -3.78 11.99
CA PHE A 122 -10.02 -4.79 12.94
C PHE A 122 -11.01 -4.91 14.11
N GLU A 123 -11.45 -3.79 14.68
CA GLU A 123 -12.43 -3.72 15.77
C GLU A 123 -13.79 -4.29 15.35
N ASP A 124 -14.24 -3.96 14.13
CA ASP A 124 -15.48 -4.50 13.56
C ASP A 124 -15.36 -6.00 13.20
N GLY A 125 -14.15 -6.55 13.21
CA GLY A 125 -13.88 -7.91 12.77
C GLY A 125 -14.14 -8.14 11.27
N ASP A 126 -14.34 -7.07 10.49
CA ASP A 126 -14.70 -7.14 9.08
C ASP A 126 -13.56 -6.68 8.16
N ARG A 127 -12.93 -7.64 7.50
CA ARG A 127 -11.87 -7.39 6.50
C ARG A 127 -12.37 -6.71 5.24
N SER A 128 -13.67 -6.67 5.00
CA SER A 128 -14.25 -5.98 3.86
C SER A 128 -14.09 -4.46 3.95
N LEU A 129 -13.95 -3.95 5.18
CA LEU A 129 -13.78 -2.53 5.50
C LEU A 129 -12.32 -2.04 5.40
N GLU A 130 -11.36 -2.92 5.10
CA GLU A 130 -9.95 -2.52 4.94
C GLU A 130 -9.78 -1.48 3.80
N PRO A 131 -8.86 -0.51 3.95
CA PRO A 131 -8.84 0.73 3.14
C PRO A 131 -8.22 0.60 1.73
N GLU A 132 -8.61 -0.41 0.94
CA GLU A 132 -8.02 -0.66 -0.38
C GLU A 132 -8.05 0.57 -1.31
N ALA A 133 -9.18 1.28 -1.33
CA ALA A 133 -9.34 2.47 -2.17
C ALA A 133 -8.40 3.61 -1.73
N GLN A 134 -8.31 3.87 -0.43
CA GLN A 134 -7.43 4.89 0.13
C GLN A 134 -5.94 4.55 -0.11
N ILE A 135 -5.56 3.27 0.03
CA ILE A 135 -4.21 2.79 -0.28
C ILE A 135 -3.87 3.05 -1.76
N ALA A 136 -4.78 2.72 -2.68
CA ALA A 136 -4.56 2.97 -4.10
C ALA A 136 -4.47 4.47 -4.43
N SER A 137 -5.27 5.32 -3.79
CA SER A 137 -5.23 6.77 -3.98
C SER A 137 -3.91 7.37 -3.51
N LEU A 138 -3.41 6.99 -2.33
CA LEU A 138 -2.11 7.43 -1.83
C LEU A 138 -0.96 6.89 -2.70
N ALA A 139 -1.06 5.65 -3.19
CA ALA A 139 -0.07 5.10 -4.12
C ALA A 139 -0.01 5.88 -5.44
N VAL A 140 -1.17 6.33 -5.96
CA VAL A 140 -1.21 7.22 -7.13
C VAL A 140 -0.55 8.56 -6.82
N GLN A 141 -0.88 9.17 -5.67
CA GLN A 141 -0.26 10.43 -5.25
C GLN A 141 1.26 10.31 -5.14
N ILE A 142 1.79 9.20 -4.59
CA ILE A 142 3.23 8.95 -4.47
C ILE A 142 3.93 8.92 -5.83
N VAL A 143 3.28 8.35 -6.84
CA VAL A 143 3.90 8.19 -8.16
C VAL A 143 3.72 9.43 -9.01
N HIS A 144 2.58 10.12 -8.87
CA HIS A 144 2.25 11.31 -9.64
C HIS A 144 1.22 12.19 -8.89
N PRO A 145 1.65 13.18 -8.08
CA PRO A 145 0.78 13.97 -7.19
C PRO A 145 -0.39 14.67 -7.89
N ASP A 146 -0.20 15.11 -9.14
CA ASP A 146 -1.20 15.87 -9.90
C ASP A 146 -2.24 14.99 -10.63
N THR A 147 -2.16 13.67 -10.53
CA THR A 147 -3.06 12.77 -11.24
C THR A 147 -4.19 12.27 -10.35
N SER A 148 -5.44 12.54 -10.76
CA SER A 148 -6.61 11.93 -10.12
C SER A 148 -7.01 10.64 -10.83
N ALA A 149 -7.12 9.56 -10.06
CA ALA A 149 -7.67 8.28 -10.50
C ALA A 149 -8.87 7.84 -9.63
N ASN A 150 -9.49 8.80 -8.93
CA ASN A 150 -10.44 8.53 -7.84
C ASN A 150 -11.64 7.69 -8.29
N GLU A 151 -12.23 7.99 -9.44
CA GLU A 151 -13.38 7.23 -9.96
C GLU A 151 -13.00 5.79 -10.33
N ILE A 152 -11.83 5.61 -10.97
CA ILE A 152 -11.30 4.28 -11.33
C ILE A 152 -11.02 3.48 -10.06
N ILE A 153 -10.43 4.10 -9.05
CA ILE A 153 -10.09 3.48 -7.77
C ILE A 153 -11.36 3.10 -7.01
N ALA A 154 -12.31 4.02 -6.86
CA ALA A 154 -13.59 3.77 -6.20
C ALA A 154 -14.35 2.58 -6.84
N THR A 155 -14.23 2.42 -8.16
CA THR A 155 -14.85 1.33 -8.90
C THR A 155 -14.10 0.01 -8.73
N LEU A 156 -12.76 0.01 -8.79
CA LEU A 156 -11.97 -1.21 -8.90
C LEU A 156 -11.45 -1.76 -7.56
N ALA A 157 -11.16 -0.89 -6.59
CA ALA A 157 -10.60 -1.28 -5.31
C ALA A 157 -11.49 -2.28 -4.54
N PRO A 158 -12.81 -2.03 -4.34
CA PRO A 158 -13.66 -2.97 -3.60
C PRO A 158 -13.71 -4.35 -4.26
N VAL A 159 -13.80 -4.38 -5.60
CA VAL A 159 -13.88 -5.63 -6.37
C VAL A 159 -12.55 -6.39 -6.36
N PHE A 160 -11.42 -5.67 -6.41
CA PHE A 160 -10.11 -6.28 -6.26
C PHE A 160 -9.94 -6.88 -4.85
N ALA A 161 -10.24 -6.11 -3.80
CA ALA A 161 -10.10 -6.54 -2.42
C ALA A 161 -10.97 -7.76 -2.10
N ALA A 162 -12.25 -7.73 -2.47
CA ALA A 162 -13.18 -8.84 -2.28
C ALA A 162 -12.68 -10.12 -2.96
N ARG A 163 -12.32 -10.04 -4.24
CA ARG A 163 -11.82 -11.22 -4.97
C ARG A 163 -10.50 -11.72 -4.41
N ARG A 164 -9.60 -10.83 -3.98
CA ARG A 164 -8.34 -11.21 -3.34
C ARG A 164 -8.56 -11.99 -2.04
N ARG A 165 -9.67 -11.73 -1.33
CA ARG A 165 -10.11 -12.49 -0.15
C ARG A 165 -10.87 -13.79 -0.50
N GLY A 166 -11.15 -14.04 -1.78
CA GLY A 166 -11.92 -15.20 -2.25
C GLY A 166 -13.42 -14.99 -2.25
N GLU A 167 -13.89 -13.76 -2.05
CA GLU A 167 -15.32 -13.43 -2.04
C GLU A 167 -15.89 -13.39 -3.46
N ALA A 168 -17.12 -13.87 -3.61
CA ALA A 168 -17.88 -13.75 -4.84
C ALA A 168 -18.35 -12.29 -5.02
N VAL A 169 -18.14 -11.74 -6.21
CA VAL A 169 -18.63 -10.41 -6.58
C VAL A 169 -19.50 -10.56 -7.81
N THR A 170 -20.79 -10.22 -7.68
CA THR A 170 -21.82 -10.40 -8.71
C THR A 170 -21.50 -9.62 -9.98
N GLU A 171 -21.11 -8.36 -9.84
CA GLU A 171 -20.78 -7.49 -10.97
C GLU A 171 -19.28 -7.29 -11.09
N SER A 172 -18.78 -7.35 -12.33
CA SER A 172 -17.38 -7.07 -12.62
C SER A 172 -17.31 -5.79 -13.43
N PRO A 173 -16.77 -4.69 -12.87
CA PRO A 173 -16.66 -3.45 -13.60
C PRO A 173 -15.91 -3.62 -14.92
N ALA A 174 -16.28 -2.81 -15.90
CA ALA A 174 -15.60 -2.76 -17.18
C ALA A 174 -14.09 -2.47 -17.00
N PRO A 175 -13.22 -2.93 -17.91
CA PRO A 175 -11.80 -2.58 -17.84
C PRO A 175 -11.60 -1.07 -18.02
N HIS A 176 -10.82 -0.46 -17.14
CA HIS A 176 -10.42 0.95 -17.27
C HIS A 176 -9.03 1.04 -17.90
N ARG A 177 -8.77 2.15 -18.60
CA ARG A 177 -7.43 2.48 -19.10
C ARG A 177 -6.80 3.53 -18.20
N VAL A 178 -5.59 3.27 -17.73
CA VAL A 178 -4.80 4.19 -16.90
C VAL A 178 -3.56 4.68 -17.65
N GLU A 179 -3.21 5.93 -17.40
CA GLU A 179 -2.05 6.61 -17.98
C GLU A 179 -0.73 5.95 -17.55
N PRO A 180 0.33 5.99 -18.39
CA PRO A 180 1.62 5.34 -18.10
C PRO A 180 2.20 5.65 -16.72
N THR A 181 2.09 6.90 -16.28
CA THR A 181 2.67 7.42 -15.03
C THR A 181 2.14 6.68 -13.81
N ILE A 182 0.83 6.43 -13.72
CA ILE A 182 0.19 5.81 -12.54
C ILE A 182 0.06 4.29 -12.63
N ARG A 183 0.46 3.66 -13.75
CA ARG A 183 0.35 2.19 -13.90
C ARG A 183 1.05 1.41 -12.79
N PRO A 184 2.24 1.78 -12.31
CA PRO A 184 2.90 1.04 -11.23
C PRO A 184 2.10 1.03 -9.93
N ALA A 185 1.30 2.06 -9.67
CA ALA A 185 0.42 2.13 -8.50
C ALA A 185 -0.82 1.24 -8.64
N LEU A 186 -1.36 1.07 -9.85
CA LEU A 186 -2.69 0.44 -10.07
C LEU A 186 -2.70 -0.87 -10.86
N ALA A 187 -1.58 -1.28 -11.46
CA ALA A 187 -1.52 -2.45 -12.35
C ALA A 187 -1.98 -3.76 -11.68
N HIS A 188 -1.78 -3.90 -10.37
CA HIS A 188 -2.25 -5.03 -9.59
C HIS A 188 -3.78 -5.22 -9.61
N PHE A 189 -4.58 -4.17 -9.83
CA PHE A 189 -6.04 -4.30 -9.95
C PHE A 189 -6.48 -5.22 -11.08
N ARG A 190 -5.64 -5.43 -12.11
CA ARG A 190 -5.91 -6.41 -13.17
C ARG A 190 -6.01 -7.85 -12.65
N LEU A 191 -5.35 -8.18 -11.53
CA LEU A 191 -5.39 -9.50 -10.90
C LEU A 191 -6.79 -9.90 -10.45
N ARG A 192 -7.74 -8.96 -10.29
CA ARG A 192 -9.16 -9.26 -10.07
C ARG A 192 -9.76 -10.21 -11.12
N LYS A 193 -9.16 -10.29 -12.32
CA LYS A 193 -9.56 -11.23 -13.39
C LYS A 193 -9.14 -12.66 -13.10
N LEU A 194 -8.01 -12.84 -12.42
CA LEU A 194 -7.50 -14.14 -12.02
C LEU A 194 -8.18 -14.61 -10.73
N TYR A 195 -8.38 -13.71 -9.77
CA TYR A 195 -9.01 -14.03 -8.49
C TYR A 195 -10.50 -14.35 -8.56
N ARG A 196 -11.17 -14.10 -9.70
CA ARG A 196 -12.52 -14.61 -9.95
C ARG A 196 -12.57 -16.15 -10.05
N ARG A 197 -11.42 -16.80 -10.27
CA ARG A 197 -11.36 -18.26 -10.46
C ARG A 197 -11.28 -18.96 -9.10
N ALA A 198 -11.85 -20.15 -9.00
CA ALA A 198 -11.82 -20.97 -7.79
C ALA A 198 -10.38 -21.38 -7.38
N VAL A 199 -9.48 -21.52 -8.34
CA VAL A 199 -8.07 -21.89 -8.09
C VAL A 199 -7.21 -20.63 -8.03
N PRO A 200 -6.42 -20.43 -6.95
CA PRO A 200 -5.48 -19.32 -6.85
C PRO A 200 -4.50 -19.28 -8.04
N PRO A 201 -4.20 -18.10 -8.60
CA PRO A 201 -3.26 -18.00 -9.70
C PRO A 201 -1.83 -18.31 -9.27
N GLY A 202 -1.13 -19.14 -10.05
CA GLY A 202 0.30 -19.38 -9.85
C GLY A 202 1.17 -18.15 -10.12
N PRO A 203 2.45 -18.15 -9.67
CA PRO A 203 3.33 -16.98 -9.72
C PRO A 203 3.56 -16.40 -11.13
N LEU A 204 3.74 -17.26 -12.14
CA LEU A 204 3.92 -16.82 -13.53
C LEU A 204 2.66 -16.15 -14.10
N ALA A 205 1.48 -16.66 -13.75
CA ALA A 205 0.22 -16.10 -14.20
C ALA A 205 -0.01 -14.70 -13.63
N LYS A 206 0.33 -14.48 -12.35
CA LYS A 206 0.28 -13.15 -11.73
C LYS A 206 1.23 -12.17 -12.42
N ARG A 207 2.50 -12.55 -12.60
CA ARG A 207 3.53 -11.72 -13.28
C ARG A 207 3.09 -11.30 -14.68
N LEU A 208 2.64 -12.25 -15.50
CA LEU A 208 2.17 -11.96 -16.86
C LEU A 208 0.92 -11.08 -16.86
N CYS A 209 0.02 -11.25 -15.88
CA CYS A 209 -1.16 -10.42 -15.74
C CYS A 209 -0.77 -8.96 -15.45
N VAL A 210 0.06 -8.72 -14.44
CA VAL A 210 0.54 -7.37 -14.08
C VAL A 210 1.32 -6.74 -15.24
N LEU A 211 2.23 -7.48 -15.89
CA LEU A 211 2.97 -7.02 -17.06
C LEU A 211 2.02 -6.53 -18.18
N ARG A 212 0.99 -7.33 -18.49
CA ARG A 212 -0.02 -6.93 -19.49
C ARG A 212 -0.77 -5.66 -19.08
N ALA A 213 -1.04 -5.46 -17.79
CA ALA A 213 -1.67 -4.25 -17.28
C ALA A 213 -0.75 -3.04 -17.51
N VAL A 214 0.54 -3.17 -17.19
CA VAL A 214 1.54 -2.10 -17.36
C VAL A 214 1.77 -1.75 -18.82
N MET A 215 1.88 -2.74 -19.71
CA MET A 215 2.10 -2.49 -21.14
C MET A 215 0.88 -1.86 -21.82
N SER A 216 -0.33 -2.34 -21.51
CA SER A 216 -1.56 -1.90 -22.19
C SER A 216 -2.27 -0.72 -21.51
N GLY A 217 -1.95 -0.44 -20.24
CA GLY A 217 -2.73 0.43 -19.36
C GLY A 217 -4.11 -0.11 -18.99
N ARG A 218 -4.50 -1.30 -19.45
CA ARG A 218 -5.83 -1.85 -19.17
C ARG A 218 -5.83 -2.64 -17.86
N ILE A 219 -6.40 -2.07 -16.81
CA ILE A 219 -6.62 -2.75 -15.54
C ILE A 219 -7.99 -3.40 -15.53
#